data_AF-A0A9D4TKD1-F1
#
_entry.id   AF-A0A9D4TKD1-F1
#
_cell.length_a   1.000
_cell.length_b   1.000
_cell.length_c   1.000
_cell.angle_alpha   90.00
_cell.angle_beta   90.00
_cell.angle_gamma   90.00
#
_symmetry.space_group_name_H-M   'P 1'
#
loop_
_entity.id
_entity.type
_entity.pdbx_description
1 polymer ?
#
loop_
_entity_poly.entity_id
_entity_poly.type
_entity_poly.pdbx_seq_one_letter_code
_entity_poly.pdbx_strand_id
1 'polypeptide(L)'
;MVKLTVRPYIRLDDKQQATGGVSLRANHGNAEYSVGVTDAGVRGGDVLDGLRLGVKLHDGSLQAIYEPNTGHHVLRVANTVSVRDKDVLVKITDVAGSLERATYVNCSVGVDANNTAKVIYKCNPGSRLDHRNAIIGWRYVKDDIELEPRFNLGTESLSAGVTYRVDAENRVRAIFDMGSNEGTLVWYNTGSLGGGGETRVIARMRLDKDNMQQAPTLLISKNWDLDM
;
A
#
# COMPACT_ATOMS: atom_id res chain seq x y z
N MET A 1 -8.50 -23.37 -14.05
CA MET A 1 -9.58 -22.82 -13.22
C MET A 1 -9.22 -21.39 -12.91
N VAL A 2 -10.10 -20.44 -13.18
CA VAL A 2 -9.80 -19.00 -13.06
C VAL A 2 -10.24 -18.54 -11.68
N LYS A 3 -9.24 -18.19 -10.86
CA LYS A 3 -9.35 -17.44 -9.60
C LYS A 3 -10.08 -16.10 -9.76
N LEU A 4 -11.37 -15.92 -9.44
CA LEU A 4 -11.97 -14.57 -9.35
C LEU A 4 -12.11 -14.13 -7.88
N THR A 5 -11.56 -12.97 -7.55
CA THR A 5 -11.76 -12.33 -6.25
C THR A 5 -12.50 -11.02 -6.44
N VAL A 6 -13.65 -10.88 -5.77
CA VAL A 6 -14.43 -9.64 -5.70
C VAL A 6 -14.15 -8.97 -4.36
N ARG A 7 -13.87 -7.66 -4.37
CA ARG A 7 -13.60 -6.87 -3.17
C ARG A 7 -14.40 -5.57 -3.18
N PRO A 8 -15.62 -5.57 -2.63
CA PRO A 8 -16.30 -4.34 -2.28
C PRO A 8 -15.57 -3.62 -1.14
N TYR A 9 -15.72 -2.31 -1.12
CA TYR A 9 -15.29 -1.48 0.00
C TYR A 9 -16.21 -0.28 0.21
N ILE A 10 -16.22 0.20 1.45
CA ILE A 10 -16.88 1.45 1.84
C ILE A 10 -15.85 2.29 2.58
N ARG A 11 -15.80 3.58 2.25
CA ARG A 11 -14.98 4.58 2.91
C ARG A 11 -15.87 5.66 3.50
N LEU A 12 -15.65 5.99 4.77
CA LEU A 12 -16.18 7.19 5.43
C LEU A 12 -15.02 8.14 5.62
N ASP A 13 -15.14 9.38 5.15
CA ASP A 13 -14.11 10.40 5.39
C ASP A 13 -14.25 11.07 6.77
N ASP A 14 -13.37 12.02 7.05
CA ASP A 14 -13.35 12.82 8.29
C ASP A 14 -14.61 13.67 8.48
N LYS A 15 -15.36 13.94 7.39
CA LYS A 15 -16.65 14.62 7.37
C LYS A 15 -17.84 13.66 7.37
N GLN A 16 -17.59 12.36 7.59
CA GLN A 16 -18.60 11.30 7.58
C GLN A 16 -19.32 11.15 6.23
N GLN A 17 -18.72 11.60 5.13
CA GLN A 17 -19.22 11.34 3.79
C GLN A 17 -18.83 9.93 3.36
N ALA A 18 -19.84 9.15 2.97
CA ALA A 18 -19.63 7.80 2.46
C ALA A 18 -19.24 7.83 0.98
N THR A 19 -18.28 6.98 0.61
CA THR A 19 -17.96 6.61 -0.77
C THR A 19 -17.82 5.09 -0.85
N GLY A 20 -18.22 4.52 -1.98
CA GLY A 20 -18.21 3.08 -2.21
C GLY A 20 -17.41 2.71 -3.44
N GLY A 21 -17.02 1.44 -3.52
CA GLY A 21 -16.46 0.90 -4.75
C GLY A 21 -16.35 -0.61 -4.71
N VAL A 22 -16.03 -1.18 -5.87
CA VAL A 22 -15.78 -2.59 -6.03
C VAL A 22 -14.53 -2.79 -6.87
N SER A 23 -13.73 -3.79 -6.50
CA SER A 23 -12.61 -4.25 -7.32
C SER A 23 -12.74 -5.74 -7.62
N LEU A 24 -12.44 -6.11 -8.84
CA LEU A 24 -12.40 -7.46 -9.36
C LEU A 24 -10.95 -7.82 -9.64
N ARG A 25 -10.54 -9.04 -9.29
CA ARG A 25 -9.21 -9.58 -9.59
C ARG A 25 -9.33 -10.96 -10.19
N ALA A 26 -8.71 -11.19 -11.33
CA ALA A 26 -8.71 -12.47 -12.03
C ALA A 26 -7.28 -12.94 -12.26
N ASN A 27 -7.00 -14.19 -11.87
CA ASN A 27 -5.70 -14.82 -12.13
C ASN A 27 -5.70 -15.53 -13.48
N HIS A 28 -4.68 -15.28 -14.29
CA HIS A 28 -4.45 -15.97 -15.55
C HIS A 28 -2.95 -16.14 -15.81
N GLY A 29 -2.48 -17.39 -15.84
CA GLY A 29 -1.06 -17.71 -15.97
C GLY A 29 -0.25 -17.20 -14.76
N ASN A 30 0.85 -16.47 -15.02
CA ASN A 30 1.68 -15.84 -13.98
C ASN A 30 1.19 -14.43 -13.60
N ALA A 31 -0.02 -14.02 -13.99
CA ALA A 31 -0.50 -12.66 -13.80
C ALA A 31 -1.87 -12.60 -13.10
N GLU A 32 -2.04 -11.59 -12.26
CA GLU A 32 -3.31 -11.12 -11.71
C GLU A 32 -3.70 -9.83 -12.44
N TYR A 33 -4.89 -9.80 -13.02
CA TYR A 33 -5.50 -8.61 -13.62
C TYR A 33 -6.54 -8.04 -12.67
N SER A 34 -6.59 -6.72 -12.54
CA SER A 34 -7.54 -6.06 -11.64
C SER A 34 -8.29 -4.93 -12.34
N VAL A 35 -9.59 -4.84 -12.09
CA VAL A 35 -10.43 -3.70 -12.46
C VAL A 35 -11.13 -3.20 -11.21
N GLY A 36 -11.08 -1.91 -10.94
CA GLY A 36 -11.77 -1.26 -9.84
C GLY A 36 -12.64 -0.12 -10.33
N VAL A 37 -13.79 0.06 -9.70
CA VAL A 37 -14.68 1.20 -9.94
C VAL A 37 -15.11 1.77 -8.59
N THR A 38 -15.27 3.09 -8.54
CA THR A 38 -15.84 3.79 -7.39
C THR A 38 -17.19 4.39 -7.78
N ASP A 39 -17.94 4.86 -6.79
CA ASP A 39 -19.17 5.62 -7.00
C ASP A 39 -18.94 7.03 -7.57
N ALA A 40 -17.69 7.44 -7.83
CA ALA A 40 -17.37 8.73 -8.45
C ALA A 40 -18.00 8.89 -9.83
N GLY A 41 -17.96 7.86 -10.69
CA GLY A 41 -18.58 7.94 -12.01
C GLY A 41 -20.10 8.08 -11.98
N VAL A 42 -20.76 7.56 -10.93
CA VAL A 42 -22.21 7.77 -10.71
C VAL A 42 -22.50 9.19 -10.26
N ARG A 43 -21.64 9.77 -9.42
CA ARG A 43 -21.82 11.14 -8.88
C ARG A 43 -21.40 12.23 -9.86
N GLY A 44 -20.33 11.99 -10.63
CA GLY A 44 -19.71 12.94 -11.57
C GLY A 44 -20.23 12.81 -13.00
N GLY A 45 -20.83 11.67 -13.35
CA GLY A 45 -21.43 11.43 -14.67
C GLY A 45 -20.45 10.96 -15.75
N ASP A 46 -19.15 10.97 -15.50
CA ASP A 46 -18.14 10.37 -16.38
C ASP A 46 -17.86 8.92 -15.96
N VAL A 47 -17.98 7.98 -16.90
CA VAL A 47 -17.72 6.55 -16.64
C VAL A 47 -16.26 6.26 -16.29
N LEU A 48 -15.33 7.14 -16.69
CA LEU A 48 -13.91 7.00 -16.37
C LEU A 48 -13.59 7.50 -14.95
N ASP A 49 -14.48 8.27 -14.32
CA ASP A 49 -14.30 8.72 -12.95
C ASP A 49 -14.40 7.56 -11.97
N GLY A 50 -13.29 7.31 -11.27
CA GLY A 50 -13.18 6.20 -10.33
C GLY A 50 -12.81 4.86 -10.97
N LEU A 51 -12.62 4.78 -12.30
CA LEU A 51 -12.11 3.58 -12.96
C LEU A 51 -10.60 3.41 -12.69
N ARG A 52 -10.21 2.19 -12.31
CA ARG A 52 -8.83 1.80 -12.07
C ARG A 52 -8.55 0.44 -12.71
N LEU A 53 -7.46 0.37 -13.46
CA LEU A 53 -6.98 -0.85 -14.11
C LEU A 53 -5.64 -1.25 -13.50
N GLY A 54 -5.36 -2.55 -13.46
CA GLY A 54 -4.07 -3.03 -12.97
C GLY A 54 -3.71 -4.42 -13.44
N VAL A 55 -2.42 -4.68 -13.44
CA VAL A 55 -1.82 -5.99 -13.67
C VAL A 55 -0.65 -6.17 -12.71
N LYS A 56 -0.47 -7.40 -12.23
CA LYS A 56 0.66 -7.76 -11.38
C LYS A 56 1.10 -9.19 -11.68
N LEU A 57 2.41 -9.43 -11.77
CA LEU A 57 2.95 -10.78 -11.84
C LEU A 57 2.99 -11.43 -10.45
N HIS A 58 2.72 -12.73 -10.36
CA HIS A 58 2.64 -13.45 -9.08
C HIS A 58 3.99 -13.50 -8.35
N ASP A 59 5.10 -13.53 -9.09
CA ASP A 59 6.46 -13.38 -8.57
C ASP A 59 6.78 -11.98 -8.02
N GLY A 60 5.90 -11.00 -8.23
CA GLY A 60 6.07 -9.63 -7.76
C GLY A 60 7.08 -8.78 -8.55
N SER A 61 7.65 -9.33 -9.62
CA SER A 61 8.65 -8.66 -10.46
C SER A 61 8.08 -7.46 -11.23
N LEU A 62 6.77 -7.46 -11.52
CA LEU A 62 6.09 -6.37 -12.20
C LEU A 62 4.71 -6.09 -11.61
N GLN A 63 4.40 -4.80 -11.49
CA GLN A 63 3.07 -4.30 -11.20
C GLN A 63 2.84 -3.00 -11.98
N ALA A 64 1.71 -2.90 -12.68
CA ALA A 64 1.25 -1.69 -13.32
C ALA A 64 -0.18 -1.37 -12.88
N ILE A 65 -0.47 -0.11 -12.61
CA ILE A 65 -1.78 0.40 -12.25
C ILE A 65 -2.00 1.70 -13.02
N TYR A 66 -3.22 1.90 -13.52
CA TYR A 66 -3.59 3.09 -14.26
C TYR A 66 -5.02 3.54 -13.94
N GLU A 67 -5.22 4.83 -13.78
CA GLU A 67 -6.51 5.49 -13.61
C GLU A 67 -6.75 6.40 -14.83
N PRO A 68 -7.59 5.98 -15.78
CA PRO A 68 -7.69 6.64 -17.08
C PRO A 68 -8.06 8.12 -17.01
N ASN A 69 -9.02 8.50 -16.15
CA ASN A 69 -9.49 9.88 -16.11
C ASN A 69 -8.42 10.87 -15.60
N THR A 70 -7.63 10.46 -14.61
CA THR A 70 -6.63 11.34 -13.98
C THR A 70 -5.26 11.24 -14.62
N GLY A 71 -5.06 10.25 -15.51
CA GLY A 71 -3.75 9.88 -16.01
C GLY A 71 -2.82 9.32 -14.92
N HIS A 72 -3.33 9.06 -13.72
CA HIS A 72 -2.50 8.57 -12.62
C HIS A 72 -2.03 7.14 -12.90
N HIS A 73 -0.73 6.90 -12.78
CA HIS A 73 -0.14 5.58 -12.96
C HIS A 73 0.84 5.22 -11.87
N VAL A 74 0.96 3.92 -11.63
CA VAL A 74 2.04 3.32 -10.86
C VAL A 74 2.63 2.20 -11.68
N LEU A 75 3.89 2.33 -12.09
CA LEU A 75 4.66 1.26 -12.68
C LEU A 75 5.74 0.82 -11.69
N ARG A 76 5.86 -0.47 -11.47
CA ARG A 76 6.79 -1.04 -10.51
C ARG A 76 7.46 -2.25 -11.12
N VAL A 77 8.78 -2.26 -11.04
CA VAL A 77 9.63 -3.36 -11.46
C VAL A 77 10.53 -3.73 -10.30
N ALA A 78 10.61 -5.01 -9.97
CA ALA A 78 11.45 -5.55 -8.93
C ALA A 78 12.36 -6.63 -9.49
N ASN A 79 13.63 -6.60 -9.07
CA ASN A 79 14.64 -7.58 -9.43
C ASN A 79 15.59 -7.78 -8.25
N THR A 80 16.30 -8.90 -8.22
CA THR A 80 17.34 -9.19 -7.23
C THR A 80 18.70 -8.99 -7.87
N VAL A 81 19.57 -8.25 -7.17
CA VAL A 81 20.95 -8.01 -7.59
C VAL A 81 21.88 -8.52 -6.51
N SER A 82 22.81 -9.40 -6.87
CA SER A 82 23.83 -9.87 -5.94
C SER A 82 24.95 -8.84 -5.82
N VAL A 83 25.19 -8.36 -4.59
CA VAL A 83 26.27 -7.44 -4.24
C VAL A 83 27.17 -8.16 -3.25
N ARG A 84 28.37 -8.54 -3.71
CA ARG A 84 29.29 -9.43 -2.98
C ARG A 84 28.59 -10.77 -2.68
N ASP A 85 28.36 -11.08 -1.41
CA ASP A 85 27.76 -12.28 -0.87
C ASP A 85 26.30 -12.07 -0.41
N LYS A 86 25.70 -10.92 -0.77
CA LYS A 86 24.34 -10.56 -0.36
C LYS A 86 23.44 -10.32 -1.56
N ASP A 87 22.25 -10.90 -1.51
CA ASP A 87 21.18 -10.58 -2.44
C ASP A 87 20.44 -9.33 -1.99
N VAL A 88 20.42 -8.32 -2.85
CA VAL A 88 19.73 -7.06 -2.66
C VAL A 88 18.49 -7.06 -3.54
N LEU A 89 17.31 -7.01 -2.94
CA LEU A 89 16.07 -6.77 -3.67
C LEU A 89 16.02 -5.28 -4.04
N VAL A 90 16.01 -5.01 -5.35
CA VAL A 90 15.91 -3.68 -5.93
C VAL A 90 14.55 -3.53 -6.57
N LYS A 91 13.81 -2.50 -6.16
CA LYS A 91 12.46 -2.21 -6.63
C LYS A 91 12.35 -0.77 -7.07
N ILE A 92 12.18 -0.59 -8.37
CA ILE A 92 11.93 0.70 -9.00
C ILE A 92 10.42 0.92 -9.04
N THR A 93 9.95 2.09 -8.61
CA THR A 93 8.55 2.48 -8.69
C THR A 93 8.45 3.86 -9.31
N ASP A 94 7.88 3.96 -10.51
CA ASP A 94 7.50 5.21 -11.14
C ASP A 94 6.03 5.49 -10.82
N VAL A 95 5.76 6.69 -10.34
CA VAL A 95 4.41 7.18 -10.08
C VAL A 95 4.26 8.49 -10.83
N ALA A 96 3.18 8.64 -11.60
CA ALA A 96 2.74 9.96 -12.04
C ALA A 96 1.29 10.15 -11.62
N GLY A 97 0.98 11.35 -11.16
CA GLY A 97 -0.38 11.83 -10.97
C GLY A 97 -0.54 13.22 -11.54
N SER A 98 -1.70 13.83 -11.32
CA SER A 98 -2.05 15.16 -11.81
C SER A 98 -1.12 16.29 -11.32
N LEU A 99 -0.39 16.07 -10.21
CA LEU A 99 0.41 17.11 -9.56
C LEU A 99 1.92 16.86 -9.58
N GLU A 100 2.37 15.61 -9.70
CA GLU A 100 3.80 15.29 -9.67
C GLU A 100 4.08 13.93 -10.32
N ARG A 101 5.26 13.81 -10.92
CA ARG A 101 5.87 12.53 -11.29
C ARG A 101 7.11 12.29 -10.44
N ALA A 102 7.21 11.11 -9.85
CA ALA A 102 8.34 10.70 -9.05
C ALA A 102 8.72 9.25 -9.34
N THR A 103 10.01 9.00 -9.49
CA THR A 103 10.56 7.65 -9.54
C THR A 103 11.27 7.36 -8.22
N TYR A 104 11.08 6.16 -7.67
CA TYR A 104 11.71 5.72 -6.43
C TYR A 104 12.52 4.45 -6.68
N VAL A 105 13.72 4.38 -6.13
CA VAL A 105 14.53 3.16 -6.07
C VAL A 105 14.53 2.68 -4.63
N ASN A 106 13.92 1.52 -4.38
CA ASN A 106 13.90 0.88 -3.08
C ASN A 106 14.88 -0.29 -3.10
N CYS A 107 15.87 -0.28 -2.22
CA CYS A 107 16.78 -1.39 -2.00
C CYS A 107 16.49 -2.01 -0.63
N SER A 108 16.42 -3.32 -0.54
CA SER A 108 16.32 -4.02 0.74
C SER A 108 17.23 -5.24 0.79
N VAL A 109 17.87 -5.45 1.93
CA VAL A 109 18.81 -6.54 2.16
C VAL A 109 18.55 -7.21 3.50
N GLY A 110 18.53 -8.54 3.52
CA GLY A 110 18.48 -9.33 4.74
C GLY A 110 19.80 -9.23 5.50
N VAL A 111 19.74 -8.79 6.75
CA VAL A 111 20.91 -8.65 7.62
C VAL A 111 21.12 -9.95 8.40
N ASP A 112 20.04 -10.45 9.00
CA ASP A 112 19.95 -11.77 9.65
C ASP A 112 18.53 -12.34 9.50
N ALA A 113 18.20 -13.40 10.24
CA ALA A 113 16.91 -14.09 10.16
C ALA A 113 15.70 -13.20 10.51
N ASN A 114 15.90 -12.17 11.34
CA ASN A 114 14.85 -11.32 11.88
C ASN A 114 14.92 -9.88 11.35
N ASN A 115 16.04 -9.48 10.75
CA ASN A 115 16.33 -8.10 10.40
C ASN A 115 16.49 -7.88 8.89
N THR A 116 15.87 -6.82 8.39
CA THR A 116 16.02 -6.34 6.99
C THR A 116 16.28 -4.84 6.99
N ALA A 117 17.37 -4.42 6.34
CA ALA A 117 17.65 -3.02 6.09
C ALA A 117 16.97 -2.56 4.79
N LYS A 118 16.47 -1.34 4.76
CA LYS A 118 15.80 -0.75 3.59
C LYS A 118 16.34 0.65 3.33
N VAL A 119 16.58 0.99 2.07
CA VAL A 119 16.85 2.36 1.61
C VAL A 119 15.90 2.67 0.46
N ILE A 120 15.19 3.77 0.56
CA ILE A 120 14.29 4.28 -0.47
C ILE A 120 14.86 5.60 -0.94
N TYR A 121 15.15 5.72 -2.23
CA TYR A 121 15.70 6.93 -2.82
C TYR A 121 14.71 7.52 -3.82
N LYS A 122 14.31 8.78 -3.64
CA LYS A 122 13.50 9.53 -4.62
C LYS A 122 14.40 10.07 -5.73
N CYS A 123 14.25 9.51 -6.92
CA CYS A 123 14.87 9.99 -8.15
C CYS A 123 14.01 11.12 -8.72
N ASN A 124 14.38 12.37 -8.47
CA ASN A 124 13.82 13.49 -9.23
C ASN A 124 14.51 13.55 -10.60
N PRO A 125 13.76 13.65 -11.71
CA PRO A 125 14.37 13.91 -13.01
C PRO A 125 15.01 15.31 -12.99
N GLY A 126 16.34 15.37 -12.88
CA GLY A 126 17.11 16.61 -13.02
C GLY A 126 17.89 17.11 -11.79
N SER A 127 17.84 16.43 -10.64
CA SER A 127 18.71 16.80 -9.50
C SER A 127 19.97 15.93 -9.44
N ARG A 128 21.08 16.52 -8.97
CA ARG A 128 22.28 15.77 -8.53
C ARG A 128 21.88 14.78 -7.42
N LEU A 129 22.70 13.74 -7.23
CA LEU A 129 22.55 12.84 -6.09
C LEU A 129 22.60 13.65 -4.79
N ASP A 130 21.57 13.51 -3.95
CA ASP A 130 21.46 14.20 -2.67
C ASP A 130 20.89 13.22 -1.63
N HIS A 131 21.61 13.05 -0.52
CA HIS A 131 21.19 12.26 0.63
C HIS A 131 19.81 12.66 1.18
N ARG A 132 19.38 13.91 1.02
CA ARG A 132 18.04 14.37 1.41
C ARG A 132 16.90 13.66 0.67
N ASN A 133 17.19 13.02 -0.46
CA ASN A 133 16.22 12.20 -1.20
C ASN A 133 16.12 10.76 -0.67
N ALA A 134 16.90 10.40 0.34
CA ALA A 134 16.89 9.07 0.92
C ALA A 134 16.00 8.97 2.17
N ILE A 135 15.28 7.86 2.27
CA ILE A 135 14.57 7.40 3.45
C ILE A 135 15.22 6.08 3.85
N ILE A 136 15.72 6.03 5.08
CA ILE A 136 16.34 4.83 5.64
C ILE A 136 15.29 4.10 6.47
N GLY A 137 15.19 2.79 6.33
CA GLY A 137 14.24 1.98 7.07
C GLY A 137 14.85 0.70 7.60
N TRP A 138 14.21 0.16 8.62
CA TRP A 138 14.52 -1.15 9.16
C TRP A 138 13.23 -1.95 9.29
N ARG A 139 13.33 -3.27 9.15
CA ARG A 139 12.25 -4.19 9.50
C ARG A 139 12.81 -5.23 10.44
N TYR A 140 12.19 -5.36 11.60
CA TYR A 140 12.46 -6.40 12.59
C TYR A 140 11.24 -7.28 12.74
N VAL A 141 11.41 -8.59 12.69
CA VAL A 141 10.34 -9.56 12.93
C VAL A 141 10.80 -10.53 13.99
N LYS A 142 9.97 -10.73 15.01
CA LYS A 142 10.17 -11.79 15.99
C LYS A 142 8.81 -12.24 16.52
N ASP A 143 8.59 -13.55 16.47
CA ASP A 143 7.37 -14.20 16.91
C ASP A 143 6.13 -13.57 16.22
N ASP A 144 5.26 -12.96 17.02
CA ASP A 144 4.04 -12.32 16.55
C ASP A 144 4.19 -10.81 16.29
N ILE A 145 5.38 -10.25 16.45
CA ILE A 145 5.63 -8.80 16.34
C ILE A 145 6.51 -8.49 15.12
N GLU A 146 6.11 -7.47 14.38
CA GLU A 146 6.90 -6.84 13.33
C GLU A 146 6.99 -5.33 13.57
N LEU A 147 8.22 -4.80 13.57
CA LEU A 147 8.51 -3.37 13.71
C LEU A 147 9.11 -2.84 12.40
N GLU A 148 8.62 -1.70 11.93
CA GLU A 148 9.10 -1.05 10.71
C GLU A 148 9.30 0.47 10.91
N PRO A 149 10.37 0.90 11.60
CA PRO A 149 10.77 2.30 11.62
C PRO A 149 11.38 2.74 10.29
N ARG A 150 11.16 4.00 9.93
CA ARG A 150 11.77 4.68 8.80
C ARG A 150 12.05 6.14 9.14
N PHE A 151 13.13 6.68 8.60
CA PHE A 151 13.51 8.08 8.79
C PHE A 151 13.78 8.73 7.44
N ASN A 152 13.09 9.83 7.15
CA ASN A 152 13.29 10.62 5.96
C ASN A 152 14.37 11.67 6.23
N LEU A 153 15.49 11.60 5.50
CA LEU A 153 16.62 12.50 5.70
C LEU A 153 16.36 13.92 5.20
N GLY A 154 15.44 14.10 4.23
CA GLY A 154 15.14 15.42 3.68
C GLY A 154 14.22 16.26 4.57
N THR A 155 13.20 15.61 5.16
CA THR A 155 12.23 16.27 6.05
C THR A 155 12.55 16.08 7.53
N GLU A 156 13.62 15.35 7.84
CA GLU A 156 14.04 15.00 9.21
C GLU A 156 12.88 14.38 10.02
N SER A 157 12.10 13.49 9.39
CA SER A 157 10.88 12.94 9.98
C SER A 157 10.90 11.43 10.14
N LEU A 158 10.39 10.98 11.30
CA LEU A 158 10.22 9.58 11.63
C LEU A 158 8.83 9.08 11.19
N SER A 159 8.77 7.86 10.68
CA SER A 159 7.54 7.08 10.71
C SER A 159 7.84 5.70 11.27
N ALA A 160 6.89 5.09 11.98
CA ALA A 160 7.05 3.76 12.52
C ALA A 160 5.77 2.95 12.36
N GLY A 161 5.91 1.71 11.94
CA GLY A 161 4.83 0.72 11.94
C GLY A 161 5.10 -0.37 12.98
N VAL A 162 4.06 -0.80 13.68
CA VAL A 162 4.07 -2.01 14.52
C VAL A 162 2.94 -2.90 14.05
N THR A 163 3.24 -4.15 13.72
CA THR A 163 2.25 -5.18 13.43
C THR A 163 2.31 -6.24 14.52
N TYR A 164 1.15 -6.62 15.05
CA TYR A 164 1.01 -7.70 16.02
C TYR A 164 0.04 -8.74 15.46
N ARG A 165 0.46 -10.00 15.41
CA ARG A 165 -0.39 -11.15 15.11
C ARG A 165 -1.09 -11.55 16.41
N VAL A 166 -2.39 -11.30 16.48
CA VAL A 166 -3.20 -11.58 17.67
C VAL A 166 -3.46 -13.08 17.79
N ASP A 167 -3.77 -13.71 16.65
CA ASP A 167 -3.95 -15.16 16.51
C ASP A 167 -3.70 -15.57 15.04
N ALA A 168 -4.04 -16.81 14.68
CA ALA A 168 -3.84 -17.35 13.33
C ALA A 168 -4.60 -16.57 12.23
N GLU A 169 -5.70 -15.90 12.58
CA GLU A 169 -6.59 -15.22 11.64
C GLU A 169 -6.52 -13.69 11.76
N ASN A 170 -6.10 -13.17 12.90
CA ASN A 170 -6.17 -11.75 13.24
C ASN A 170 -4.79 -11.13 13.34
N ARG A 171 -4.61 -9.99 12.67
CA ARG A 171 -3.45 -9.13 12.86
C ARG A 171 -3.87 -7.67 12.91
N VAL A 172 -3.19 -6.91 13.76
CA VAL A 172 -3.38 -5.47 13.92
C VAL A 172 -2.09 -4.77 13.55
N ARG A 173 -2.18 -3.66 12.83
CA ARG A 173 -1.04 -2.80 12.51
C ARG A 173 -1.33 -1.36 12.89
N ALA A 174 -0.52 -0.79 13.75
CA ALA A 174 -0.49 0.63 14.03
C ALA A 174 0.66 1.29 13.23
N ILE A 175 0.41 2.47 12.66
CA ILE A 175 1.39 3.26 11.94
C ILE A 175 1.30 4.69 12.44
N PHE A 176 2.45 5.27 12.77
CA PHE A 176 2.62 6.68 13.04
C PHE A 176 3.52 7.29 11.97
N ASP A 177 3.14 8.43 11.41
CA ASP A 177 3.96 9.22 10.50
C ASP A 177 4.05 10.66 10.98
N MET A 178 5.24 11.06 11.43
CA MET A 178 5.52 12.41 11.90
C MET A 178 5.48 13.43 10.77
N GLY A 179 5.86 13.05 9.54
CA GLY A 179 5.90 13.96 8.40
C GLY A 179 4.52 14.44 7.98
N SER A 180 3.52 13.56 8.06
CA SER A 180 2.11 13.91 7.79
C SER A 180 1.28 14.15 9.06
N ASN A 181 1.89 14.06 10.24
CA ASN A 181 1.26 14.02 11.56
C ASN A 181 0.02 13.12 11.62
N GLU A 182 0.18 11.86 11.24
CA GLU A 182 -0.95 10.95 11.05
C GLU A 182 -0.76 9.61 11.77
N GLY A 183 -1.85 9.14 12.37
CA GLY A 183 -1.99 7.79 12.90
C GLY A 183 -2.89 6.93 12.00
N THR A 184 -2.47 5.70 11.73
CA THR A 184 -3.29 4.71 11.05
C THR A 184 -3.34 3.41 11.86
N LEU A 185 -4.53 2.89 12.07
CA LEU A 185 -4.77 1.54 12.60
C LEU A 185 -5.36 0.67 11.50
N VAL A 186 -4.81 -0.52 11.31
CA VAL A 186 -5.32 -1.51 10.36
C VAL A 186 -5.56 -2.81 11.08
N TRP A 187 -6.78 -3.34 10.98
CA TRP A 187 -7.09 -4.70 11.37
C TRP A 187 -7.31 -5.55 10.12
N TYR A 188 -6.76 -6.75 10.14
CA TYR A 188 -6.98 -7.77 9.14
C TYR A 188 -7.53 -9.01 9.83
N ASN A 189 -8.53 -9.61 9.22
CA ASN A 189 -9.06 -10.92 9.58
C ASN A 189 -9.07 -11.80 8.33
N THR A 190 -8.31 -12.89 8.35
CA THR A 190 -8.33 -13.90 7.28
C THR A 190 -9.35 -14.99 7.54
N GLY A 191 -10.00 -14.98 8.71
CA GLY A 191 -11.10 -15.86 9.06
C GLY A 191 -12.33 -15.64 8.18
N SER A 192 -13.17 -16.67 8.09
CA SER A 192 -14.40 -16.63 7.31
C SER A 192 -15.53 -15.90 8.05
N LEU A 193 -15.38 -14.61 8.32
CA LEU A 193 -16.48 -13.78 8.81
C LEU A 193 -17.55 -13.65 7.70
N GLY A 194 -18.46 -14.62 7.62
CA GLY A 194 -19.60 -14.61 6.69
C GLY A 194 -19.27 -14.96 5.24
N GLY A 195 -18.26 -15.82 4.99
CA GLY A 195 -17.80 -16.20 3.65
C GLY A 195 -16.28 -16.05 3.52
N GLY A 196 -15.65 -16.89 2.69
CA GLY A 196 -14.20 -16.96 2.56
C GLY A 196 -13.57 -15.66 2.05
N GLY A 197 -12.33 -15.38 2.49
CA GLY A 197 -11.52 -14.24 2.05
C GLY A 197 -11.24 -13.19 3.14
N GLU A 198 -10.10 -12.48 3.00
CA GLU A 198 -9.63 -11.48 3.97
C GLU A 198 -10.59 -10.29 4.11
N THR A 199 -10.94 -9.97 5.36
CA THR A 199 -11.58 -8.71 5.75
C THR A 199 -10.52 -7.75 6.26
N ARG A 200 -10.62 -6.48 5.86
CA ARG A 200 -9.69 -5.42 6.27
C ARG A 200 -10.44 -4.17 6.67
N VAL A 201 -10.10 -3.66 7.85
CA VAL A 201 -10.59 -2.38 8.39
C VAL A 201 -9.40 -1.45 8.60
N ILE A 202 -9.48 -0.23 8.09
CA ILE A 202 -8.48 0.82 8.27
C ILE A 202 -9.16 2.01 8.92
N ALA A 203 -8.55 2.54 9.99
CA ALA A 203 -8.87 3.82 10.58
C ALA A 203 -7.66 4.75 10.45
N ARG A 204 -7.87 5.97 9.96
CA ARG A 204 -6.81 6.97 9.73
C ARG A 204 -7.24 8.30 10.34
N MET A 205 -6.35 8.94 11.09
CA MET A 205 -6.62 10.23 11.75
C MET A 205 -5.39 11.13 11.76
N ARG A 206 -5.61 12.44 11.63
CA ARG A 206 -4.59 13.43 11.96
C ARG A 206 -4.44 13.54 13.47
N LEU A 207 -3.20 13.72 13.92
CA LEU A 207 -2.84 13.72 15.35
C LEU A 207 -2.67 15.13 15.91
N ASP A 208 -3.10 16.16 15.18
CA ASP A 208 -3.11 17.53 15.70
C ASP A 208 -4.10 17.67 16.85
N LYS A 209 -3.76 18.48 17.85
CA LYS A 209 -4.58 18.67 19.07
C LYS A 209 -6.02 19.08 18.78
N ASP A 210 -6.24 19.86 17.72
CA ASP A 210 -7.57 20.32 17.29
C ASP A 210 -8.33 19.24 16.48
N ASN A 211 -7.60 18.31 15.86
CA ASN A 211 -8.16 17.23 15.03
C ASN A 211 -8.48 15.97 15.84
N MET A 212 -8.02 15.84 17.10
CA MET A 212 -8.37 14.70 17.97
C MET A 212 -9.88 14.63 18.30
N GLN A 213 -10.66 15.68 18.01
CA GLN A 213 -12.12 15.67 18.14
C GLN A 213 -12.84 15.24 16.84
N GLN A 214 -12.13 15.11 15.72
CA GLN A 214 -12.71 14.69 14.45
C GLN A 214 -12.78 13.16 14.36
N ALA A 215 -13.84 12.67 13.72
CA ALA A 215 -13.98 11.25 13.47
C ALA A 215 -12.87 10.77 12.50
N PRO A 216 -12.31 9.57 12.71
CA PRO A 216 -11.32 9.02 11.79
C PRO A 216 -11.94 8.76 10.42
N THR A 217 -11.12 8.86 9.38
CA THR A 217 -11.46 8.24 8.09
C THR A 217 -11.44 6.72 8.28
N LEU A 218 -12.52 6.06 7.90
CA LEU A 218 -12.66 4.60 7.96
C LEU A 218 -12.69 4.02 6.55
N LEU A 219 -12.03 2.89 6.34
CA LEU A 219 -12.17 2.05 5.14
C LEU A 219 -12.40 0.61 5.56
N ILE A 220 -13.49 0.02 5.09
CA ILE A 220 -13.83 -1.38 5.32
C ILE A 220 -13.87 -2.07 3.96
N SER A 221 -13.26 -3.25 3.87
CA SER A 221 -13.27 -4.06 2.65
C SER A 221 -13.22 -5.54 2.97
N LYS A 222 -13.77 -6.38 2.09
CA LYS A 222 -13.77 -7.84 2.23
C LYS A 222 -13.53 -8.49 0.88
N ASN A 223 -12.65 -9.48 0.82
CA ASN A 223 -12.47 -10.32 -0.36
C ASN A 223 -13.53 -11.43 -0.37
N TRP A 224 -14.06 -11.72 -1.54
CA TRP A 224 -14.93 -12.83 -1.85
C TRP A 224 -14.30 -13.61 -2.98
N ASP A 225 -13.82 -14.80 -2.66
CA ASP A 225 -13.20 -15.70 -3.63
C ASP A 225 -14.28 -16.57 -4.27
N LEU A 226 -14.38 -16.52 -5.60
CA LEU A 226 -15.34 -17.23 -6.42
C LEU A 226 -14.59 -18.21 -7.33
N ASP A 227 -15.01 -19.47 -7.31
CA ASP A 227 -14.50 -20.49 -8.23
C ASP A 227 -15.24 -20.36 -9.57
N MET A 228 -14.46 -20.25 -10.66
CA MET A 228 -14.96 -20.18 -12.05
C MET A 228 -14.25 -21.18 -12.97
#